data_AF-A0A8S3QMA6-F1
#
_entry.id   AF-A0A8S3QMA6-F1
#
_cell.length_a   1.000
_cell.length_b   1.000
_cell.length_c   1.000
_cell.angle_alpha   90.00
_cell.angle_beta   90.00
_cell.angle_gamma   90.00
#
_symmetry.space_group_name_H-M   'P 1'
#
loop_
_entity.id
_entity.type
_entity.pdbx_description
1 polymer ?
#
loop_
_entity_poly.entity_id
_entity_poly.type
_entity_poly.pdbx_seq_one_letter_code
_entity_poly.pdbx_strand_id
1 'polypeptide(L)'
;MEKCIVCLKDDHPTTLIKLRQKGCLGIIKASQERGDCLSASEGNFVHQLCRKTYTNPNDIKKYKKEKLVLREINTNTPKLRSKSHFDFKHHCLFCGNEATDSKKKDKNVFQVRTDDFDSRIQDACDLRNDDWAAEVRGRLESVSDLHAADAVYHQACSVNFRTCKNTPVFRSPISPDAKPENKRGRPALQEDGFYKIVDFLKHHDDEQISISDLVEKMDEMCDGNAYSQMYLKKRLKQHFGDEIIITDIPGRKSVVTLRETVTCILQDYYQRPSNLNPDDEKRALIRAAAKLIKSDIRSVDTTKSIYPTPANIASVDNNLSYLPESLLLFLSNIFSEKDPSVKIASIGQAVMQASRPRALITPLQLGLGVQVHHNFASRFLVSTLNSLGFCSSYYEVQKFESSAAAVQGVDLPGDISNSFVQFVADNVDHNTRTIDGLNTFHGMGIIAGITPGTKRTQPIPRIAFSTDEIKALAKIEITYYKPQSDRMAELSYAELKNINTLDKTFRLDLPFGL
;
A
#
# COMPACT_ATOMS: atom_id res chain seq x y z
N MET A 1 7.33 -16.32 -64.59
CA MET A 1 6.56 -16.68 -63.38
C MET A 1 5.10 -16.54 -63.73
N GLU A 2 4.28 -17.49 -63.28
CA GLU A 2 2.85 -17.56 -63.61
C GLU A 2 2.03 -17.37 -62.34
N LYS A 3 0.82 -16.82 -62.46
CA LYS A 3 -0.01 -16.46 -61.31
C LYS A 3 -1.07 -17.53 -61.03
N CYS A 4 -1.19 -17.96 -59.78
CA CYS A 4 -2.27 -18.86 -59.37
C CYS A 4 -3.61 -18.10 -59.28
N ILE A 5 -4.63 -18.54 -60.02
CA ILE A 5 -5.93 -17.85 -60.06
C ILE A 5 -6.73 -17.88 -58.74
N VAL A 6 -6.43 -18.80 -57.82
CA VAL A 6 -7.14 -18.93 -56.53
C VAL A 6 -6.51 -18.09 -55.42
N CYS A 7 -5.19 -18.14 -55.24
CA CYS A 7 -4.48 -17.43 -54.16
C CYS A 7 -3.77 -16.15 -54.62
N LEU A 8 -3.78 -15.86 -55.93
CA LEU A 8 -3.20 -14.68 -56.56
C LEU A 8 -1.68 -14.50 -56.35
N LYS A 9 -0.97 -15.57 -55.95
CA LYS A 9 0.50 -15.55 -55.82
C LYS A 9 1.17 -15.98 -57.11
N ASP A 10 2.27 -15.29 -57.45
CA ASP A 10 3.16 -15.66 -58.55
C ASP A 10 4.07 -16.79 -58.11
N ASP A 11 4.27 -17.79 -58.98
CA ASP A 11 5.11 -18.94 -58.70
C ASP A 11 5.77 -19.46 -60.00
N HIS A 12 6.71 -20.38 -59.85
CA HIS A 12 7.40 -20.99 -60.98
C HIS A 12 6.43 -21.91 -61.76
N PRO A 13 6.49 -21.98 -63.10
CA PRO A 13 5.58 -22.82 -63.90
C PRO A 13 5.61 -24.32 -63.54
N THR A 14 6.68 -24.78 -62.88
CA THR A 14 6.86 -26.17 -62.44
C THR A 14 6.06 -26.52 -61.17
N THR A 15 5.67 -25.53 -60.38
CA THR A 15 4.85 -25.70 -59.15
C THR A 15 3.36 -25.46 -59.39
N LEU A 16 3.01 -24.99 -60.60
CA LEU A 16 1.66 -24.66 -61.02
C LEU A 16 1.12 -25.66 -62.05
N ILE A 17 -0.17 -25.96 -61.94
CA ILE A 17 -0.86 -26.83 -62.90
C ILE A 17 -1.62 -25.97 -63.90
N LYS A 18 -1.34 -26.16 -65.19
CA LYS A 18 -2.11 -25.56 -66.28
C LYS A 18 -3.50 -26.19 -66.35
N LEU A 19 -4.53 -25.37 -66.25
CA LEU A 19 -5.93 -25.80 -66.25
C LEU A 19 -6.37 -26.22 -67.65
N ARG A 20 -6.94 -27.44 -67.71
CA ARG A 20 -7.68 -27.98 -68.86
C ARG A 20 -9.17 -27.79 -68.62
N GLN A 21 -9.99 -27.96 -69.66
CA GLN A 21 -11.46 -27.80 -69.64
C GLN A 21 -12.15 -28.30 -68.37
N LYS A 22 -11.89 -29.57 -67.98
CA LYS A 22 -12.48 -30.19 -66.78
C LYS A 22 -12.03 -29.54 -65.47
N GLY A 23 -10.82 -29.01 -65.42
CA GLY A 23 -10.29 -28.25 -64.29
C GLY A 23 -10.97 -26.89 -64.15
N CYS A 24 -11.18 -26.19 -65.26
CA CYS A 24 -11.91 -24.92 -65.30
C CYS A 24 -13.35 -25.08 -64.81
N LEU A 25 -14.07 -26.09 -65.33
CA LEU A 25 -15.45 -26.38 -64.92
C LEU A 25 -15.59 -26.64 -63.42
N GLY A 26 -14.63 -27.36 -62.81
CA GLY A 26 -14.65 -27.64 -61.38
C GLY A 26 -14.48 -26.37 -60.53
N ILE A 27 -13.63 -25.45 -60.97
CA ILE A 27 -13.39 -24.18 -60.29
C ILE A 27 -14.57 -23.23 -60.46
N ILE A 28 -15.12 -23.11 -61.69
CA ILE A 28 -16.32 -22.29 -61.96
C ILE A 28 -17.51 -22.77 -61.12
N LYS A 29 -17.73 -24.08 -61.04
CA LYS A 29 -18.80 -24.65 -60.21
C LYS A 29 -18.59 -24.34 -58.72
N ALA A 30 -17.37 -24.53 -58.21
CA ALA A 30 -17.05 -24.20 -56.82
C ALA A 30 -17.22 -22.71 -56.53
N SER A 31 -16.89 -21.85 -57.49
CA SER A 31 -17.06 -20.41 -57.41
C SER A 31 -18.53 -20.00 -57.33
N GLN A 32 -19.37 -20.55 -58.23
CA GLN A 32 -20.83 -20.37 -58.19
C GLN A 32 -21.43 -20.83 -56.86
N GLU A 33 -20.97 -21.97 -56.33
CA GLU A 33 -21.45 -22.45 -55.04
C GLU A 33 -21.00 -21.56 -53.87
N ARG A 34 -19.81 -20.96 -53.92
CA ARG A 34 -19.34 -19.98 -52.91
C ARG A 34 -19.99 -18.61 -53.10
N GLY A 35 -20.53 -18.31 -54.29
CA GLY A 35 -21.06 -17.01 -54.65
C GLY A 35 -19.97 -15.93 -54.66
N ASP A 36 -18.78 -16.31 -55.15
CA ASP A 36 -17.72 -15.40 -55.57
C ASP A 36 -17.67 -15.35 -57.12
N CYS A 37 -16.92 -14.41 -57.71
CA CYS A 37 -16.90 -14.17 -59.16
C CYS A 37 -15.59 -14.66 -59.80
N LEU A 38 -15.10 -15.84 -59.40
CA LEU A 38 -13.81 -16.36 -59.87
C LEU A 38 -13.97 -17.01 -61.25
N SER A 39 -13.39 -16.39 -62.28
CA SER A 39 -13.36 -16.93 -63.64
C SER A 39 -12.14 -17.84 -63.84
N ALA A 40 -12.32 -18.93 -64.59
CA ALA A 40 -11.24 -19.83 -64.98
C ALA A 40 -11.37 -20.18 -66.47
N SER A 41 -10.35 -19.85 -67.25
CA SER A 41 -10.24 -20.20 -68.68
C SER A 41 -9.14 -21.22 -68.91
N GLU A 42 -9.24 -21.96 -70.02
CA GLU A 42 -8.17 -22.89 -70.41
C GLU A 42 -6.85 -22.15 -70.58
N GLY A 43 -5.79 -22.73 -70.03
CA GLY A 43 -4.47 -22.12 -70.01
C GLY A 43 -4.12 -21.31 -68.75
N ASN A 44 -5.08 -21.06 -67.85
CA ASN A 44 -4.78 -20.50 -66.53
C ASN A 44 -4.00 -21.47 -65.64
N PHE A 45 -3.27 -20.93 -64.65
CA PHE A 45 -2.45 -21.71 -63.74
C PHE A 45 -3.04 -21.72 -62.32
N VAL A 46 -2.92 -22.87 -61.63
CA VAL A 46 -3.37 -23.02 -60.23
C VAL A 46 -2.45 -23.97 -59.48
N HIS A 47 -2.19 -23.71 -58.19
CA HIS A 47 -1.53 -24.70 -57.35
C HIS A 47 -2.42 -25.93 -57.14
N GLN A 48 -1.81 -27.11 -57.08
CA GLN A 48 -2.54 -28.36 -56.85
C GLN A 48 -3.35 -28.33 -55.54
N LEU A 49 -2.74 -27.80 -54.48
CA LEU A 49 -3.38 -27.66 -53.17
C LEU A 49 -4.51 -26.65 -53.22
N CYS A 50 -4.29 -25.48 -53.83
CA CYS A 50 -5.32 -24.45 -54.00
C CYS A 50 -6.55 -24.99 -54.74
N ARG A 51 -6.34 -25.75 -55.83
CA ARG A 51 -7.44 -26.41 -56.55
C ARG A 51 -8.17 -27.40 -55.64
N LYS A 52 -7.44 -28.28 -54.95
CA LYS A 52 -8.01 -29.31 -54.07
C LYS A 52 -8.90 -28.70 -52.99
N THR A 53 -8.41 -27.68 -52.29
CA THR A 53 -9.14 -27.00 -51.21
C THR A 53 -10.31 -26.19 -51.74
N TYR A 54 -10.12 -25.45 -52.84
CA TYR A 54 -11.16 -24.58 -53.37
C TYR A 54 -12.38 -25.37 -53.88
N THR A 55 -12.15 -26.50 -54.56
CA THR A 55 -13.22 -27.36 -55.10
C THR A 55 -13.74 -28.43 -54.12
N ASN A 56 -13.23 -28.48 -52.89
CA ASN A 56 -13.64 -29.48 -51.89
C ASN A 56 -15.07 -29.20 -51.37
N PRO A 57 -16.01 -30.16 -51.47
CA PRO A 57 -17.39 -29.98 -51.00
C PRO A 57 -17.51 -29.60 -49.52
N ASN A 58 -16.62 -30.11 -48.66
CA ASN A 58 -16.66 -29.81 -47.22
C ASN A 58 -16.21 -28.37 -46.95
N ASP A 59 -15.21 -27.88 -47.68
CA ASP A 59 -14.71 -26.50 -47.56
C ASP A 59 -15.70 -25.49 -48.16
N ILE A 60 -16.46 -25.88 -49.19
CA ILE A 60 -17.56 -25.08 -49.74
C ILE A 60 -18.71 -24.98 -48.72
N LYS A 61 -19.09 -26.08 -48.07
CA LYS A 61 -20.11 -26.09 -47.00
C LYS A 61 -19.69 -25.24 -45.80
N LYS A 62 -18.43 -25.33 -45.38
CA LYS A 62 -17.86 -24.50 -44.31
C LYS A 62 -17.94 -23.01 -44.67
N TYR A 63 -17.51 -22.65 -45.89
CA TYR A 63 -17.57 -21.27 -46.39
C TYR A 63 -19.01 -20.73 -46.46
N LYS A 64 -19.99 -21.53 -46.91
CA LYS A 64 -21.41 -21.14 -46.89
C LYS A 64 -21.93 -20.87 -45.48
N LYS A 65 -21.51 -21.67 -44.49
CA LYS A 65 -21.87 -21.48 -43.08
C LYS A 65 -21.24 -20.21 -42.49
N GLU A 66 -19.98 -19.95 -42.79
CA GLU A 66 -19.28 -18.72 -42.35
C GLU A 66 -19.86 -17.46 -43.00
N LYS A 67 -20.26 -17.52 -44.28
CA LYS A 67 -20.90 -16.40 -44.99
C LYS A 67 -22.32 -16.09 -44.49
N LEU A 68 -23.05 -17.10 -43.98
CA LEU A 68 -24.35 -16.89 -43.30
C LEU A 68 -24.16 -16.16 -41.97
N VAL A 69 -23.15 -16.54 -41.17
CA VAL A 69 -22.80 -15.85 -39.91
C VAL A 69 -22.34 -14.40 -40.18
N LEU A 70 -21.58 -14.15 -41.24
CA LEU A 70 -21.16 -12.80 -41.63
C LEU A 70 -22.32 -11.92 -42.14
N ARG A 71 -23.36 -12.50 -42.73
CA ARG A 71 -24.58 -11.76 -43.13
C ARG A 71 -25.43 -11.34 -41.93
N GLU A 72 -25.41 -12.10 -40.84
CA GLU A 72 -26.08 -11.73 -39.58
C GLU A 72 -25.38 -10.58 -38.84
N ILE A 73 -24.08 -10.39 -39.08
CA ILE A 73 -23.28 -9.31 -38.45
C ILE A 73 -23.43 -7.96 -39.19
N ASN A 74 -23.82 -7.95 -40.47
CA ASN A 74 -23.81 -6.74 -41.32
C ASN A 74 -25.17 -6.06 -41.55
N THR A 75 -26.21 -6.37 -40.77
CA THR A 75 -27.43 -5.54 -40.72
C THR A 75 -27.40 -4.63 -39.50
N ASN A 76 -26.67 -3.52 -39.63
CA ASN A 76 -26.86 -2.33 -38.80
C ASN A 76 -28.25 -1.74 -39.09
N THR A 77 -29.26 -2.33 -38.47
CA THR A 77 -30.52 -1.64 -38.16
C THR A 77 -30.50 -1.34 -36.66
N PRO A 78 -30.88 -0.13 -36.23
CA PRO A 78 -30.98 0.17 -34.82
C PRO A 78 -31.98 -0.83 -34.21
N LYS A 79 -31.49 -1.76 -33.40
CA LYS A 79 -32.37 -2.64 -32.64
C LYS A 79 -33.13 -1.78 -31.65
N LEU A 80 -34.33 -1.40 -32.06
CA LEU A 80 -35.45 -1.14 -31.16
C LEU A 80 -35.41 -2.22 -30.07
N ARG A 81 -35.51 -1.72 -28.83
CA ARG A 81 -35.52 -2.43 -27.55
C ARG A 81 -36.38 -3.69 -27.63
N SER A 82 -35.80 -4.79 -28.09
CA SER A 82 -36.39 -6.12 -28.00
C SER A 82 -35.81 -6.75 -26.75
N LYS A 83 -36.70 -6.92 -25.76
CA LYS A 83 -36.45 -7.57 -24.48
C LYS A 83 -35.78 -8.94 -24.71
N SER A 84 -34.45 -9.02 -24.58
CA SER A 84 -33.85 -10.26 -24.11
C SER A 84 -34.09 -10.29 -22.60
N HIS A 85 -35.17 -10.97 -22.18
CA HIS A 85 -35.42 -11.18 -20.76
C HIS A 85 -34.28 -12.02 -20.19
N PHE A 86 -33.57 -11.47 -19.20
CA PHE A 86 -32.65 -12.26 -18.40
C PHE A 86 -33.46 -13.30 -17.63
N ASP A 87 -33.20 -14.56 -17.91
CA ASP A 87 -33.85 -15.69 -17.25
C ASP A 87 -32.91 -16.24 -16.16
N PHE A 88 -33.30 -16.08 -14.89
CA PHE A 88 -32.51 -16.50 -13.74
C PHE A 88 -32.24 -18.01 -13.70
N LYS A 89 -33.07 -18.82 -14.34
CA LYS A 89 -32.94 -20.28 -14.37
C LYS A 89 -31.97 -20.76 -15.45
N HIS A 90 -31.83 -19.98 -16.52
CA HIS A 90 -31.07 -20.36 -17.71
C HIS A 90 -29.86 -19.48 -18.00
N HIS A 91 -29.74 -18.31 -17.36
CA HIS A 91 -28.60 -17.42 -17.48
C HIS A 91 -27.86 -17.29 -16.16
N CYS A 92 -26.53 -17.26 -16.23
CA CYS A 92 -25.69 -17.06 -15.07
C CYS A 92 -25.88 -15.65 -14.50
N LEU A 93 -26.25 -15.56 -13.21
CA LEU A 93 -26.41 -14.31 -12.46
C LEU A 93 -25.27 -13.30 -12.70
N PHE A 94 -24.03 -13.78 -12.71
CA PHE A 94 -22.86 -12.92 -12.80
C PHE A 94 -22.52 -12.51 -14.23
N CYS A 95 -22.40 -13.45 -15.17
CA CYS A 95 -21.90 -13.12 -16.51
C CYS A 95 -22.97 -12.89 -17.58
N GLY A 96 -24.26 -13.12 -17.31
CA GLY A 96 -25.31 -12.91 -18.29
C GLY A 96 -25.48 -14.03 -19.33
N ASN A 97 -24.48 -14.90 -19.48
CA ASN A 97 -24.48 -15.97 -20.49
C ASN A 97 -25.30 -17.18 -20.04
N GLU A 98 -25.71 -18.02 -21.00
CA GLU A 98 -26.39 -19.29 -20.72
C GLU A 98 -25.61 -20.13 -19.71
N ALA A 99 -26.30 -20.57 -18.67
CA ALA A 99 -25.74 -21.37 -17.59
C ALA A 99 -25.63 -22.85 -17.98
N THR A 100 -26.35 -23.32 -19.01
CA THR A 100 -26.31 -24.72 -19.45
C THR A 100 -26.15 -24.79 -20.96
N ASP A 101 -24.98 -25.23 -21.42
CA ASP A 101 -24.80 -25.60 -22.82
C ASP A 101 -25.53 -26.94 -23.05
N SER A 102 -26.46 -26.99 -24.00
CA SER A 102 -27.52 -28.00 -24.14
C SER A 102 -27.05 -29.43 -24.44
N LYS A 103 -25.75 -29.75 -24.26
CA LYS A 103 -25.14 -31.03 -24.64
C LYS A 103 -24.30 -31.70 -23.55
N LYS A 104 -24.03 -31.06 -22.40
CA LYS A 104 -23.34 -31.70 -21.27
C LYS A 104 -23.85 -31.09 -19.97
N LYS A 105 -24.23 -31.93 -18.98
CA LYS A 105 -24.36 -31.50 -17.58
C LYS A 105 -22.98 -31.03 -17.10
N ASP A 106 -22.66 -29.75 -17.28
CA ASP A 106 -21.42 -29.18 -16.79
C ASP A 106 -21.48 -29.13 -15.26
N LYS A 107 -20.49 -29.77 -14.62
CA LYS A 107 -20.40 -29.94 -13.15
C LYS A 107 -20.17 -28.63 -12.37
N ASN A 108 -20.18 -27.47 -13.04
CA ASN A 108 -19.72 -26.19 -12.49
C ASN A 108 -20.82 -25.11 -12.42
N VAL A 109 -22.08 -25.50 -12.58
CA VAL A 109 -23.24 -24.61 -12.47
C VAL A 109 -23.93 -24.88 -11.14
N PHE A 110 -24.13 -23.83 -10.35
CA PHE A 110 -24.70 -23.90 -9.02
C PHE A 110 -25.99 -23.09 -8.95
N GLN A 111 -26.96 -23.58 -8.18
CA GLN A 111 -28.19 -22.88 -7.86
C GLN A 111 -28.01 -22.10 -6.56
N VAL A 112 -28.66 -20.93 -6.48
CA VAL A 112 -28.80 -20.19 -5.23
C VAL A 112 -29.74 -20.96 -4.31
N ARG A 113 -29.27 -21.26 -3.09
CA ARG A 113 -29.97 -22.12 -2.12
C ARG A 113 -30.24 -21.44 -0.77
N THR A 114 -29.74 -20.23 -0.59
CA THR A 114 -29.75 -19.57 0.71
C THR A 114 -30.18 -18.12 0.55
N ASP A 115 -31.05 -17.66 1.45
CA ASP A 115 -31.63 -16.31 1.44
C ASP A 115 -30.57 -15.24 1.79
N ASP A 116 -29.48 -15.65 2.47
CA ASP A 116 -28.32 -14.80 2.78
C ASP A 116 -27.36 -14.61 1.59
N PHE A 117 -27.66 -15.20 0.43
CA PHE A 117 -26.82 -15.07 -0.75
C PHE A 117 -26.87 -13.65 -1.32
N ASP A 118 -28.03 -13.00 -1.27
CA ASP A 118 -28.28 -11.70 -1.89
C ASP A 118 -27.49 -10.59 -1.22
N SER A 119 -27.53 -10.53 0.12
CA SER A 119 -26.75 -9.58 0.92
C SER A 119 -25.24 -9.73 0.67
N ARG A 120 -24.74 -10.97 0.61
CA ARG A 120 -23.31 -11.23 0.32
C ARG A 120 -22.88 -10.80 -1.07
N ILE A 121 -23.77 -10.86 -2.08
CA ILE A 121 -23.44 -10.35 -3.42
C ILE A 121 -23.57 -8.83 -3.47
N GLN A 122 -24.52 -8.21 -2.75
CA GLN A 122 -24.60 -6.76 -2.60
C GLN A 122 -23.33 -6.19 -1.96
N ASP A 123 -22.84 -6.78 -0.87
CA ASP A 123 -21.57 -6.41 -0.23
C ASP A 123 -20.40 -6.52 -1.23
N ALA A 124 -20.39 -7.58 -2.05
CA ALA A 124 -19.38 -7.76 -3.09
C ALA A 124 -19.50 -6.73 -4.24
N CYS A 125 -20.71 -6.28 -4.56
CA CYS A 125 -20.96 -5.21 -5.51
C CYS A 125 -20.45 -3.86 -4.98
N ASP A 126 -20.69 -3.56 -3.69
CA ASP A 126 -20.21 -2.34 -3.03
C ASP A 126 -18.68 -2.32 -2.92
N LEU A 127 -18.06 -3.47 -2.58
CA LEU A 127 -16.61 -3.60 -2.49
C LEU A 127 -15.91 -3.40 -3.85
N ARG A 128 -16.52 -3.84 -4.95
CA ARG A 128 -15.87 -3.87 -6.28
C ARG A 128 -16.13 -2.60 -7.11
N ASN A 129 -17.32 -2.00 -7.01
CA ASN A 129 -17.67 -0.70 -7.58
C ASN A 129 -17.19 -0.44 -9.03
N ASP A 130 -17.47 -1.37 -9.95
CA ASP A 130 -17.16 -1.25 -11.38
C ASP A 130 -18.34 -1.63 -12.29
N ASP A 131 -18.16 -1.55 -13.61
CA ASP A 131 -19.22 -1.79 -14.60
C ASP A 131 -19.87 -3.18 -14.45
N TRP A 132 -19.07 -4.21 -14.17
CA TRP A 132 -19.60 -5.56 -13.97
C TRP A 132 -20.38 -5.66 -12.64
N ALA A 133 -20.06 -4.83 -11.64
CA ALA A 133 -20.81 -4.77 -10.37
C ALA A 133 -22.14 -4.04 -10.58
N ALA A 134 -22.17 -3.00 -11.42
CA ALA A 134 -23.39 -2.31 -11.81
C ALA A 134 -24.35 -3.24 -12.57
N GLU A 135 -23.84 -4.08 -13.49
CA GLU A 135 -24.65 -5.07 -14.20
C GLU A 135 -25.26 -6.13 -13.26
N VAL A 136 -24.47 -6.68 -12.34
CA VAL A 136 -24.95 -7.70 -11.39
C VAL A 136 -25.93 -7.09 -10.38
N ARG A 137 -25.67 -5.86 -9.92
CA ARG A 137 -26.61 -5.11 -9.05
C ARG A 137 -27.94 -4.88 -9.74
N GLY A 138 -27.94 -4.47 -11.02
CA GLY A 138 -29.16 -4.32 -11.79
C GLY A 138 -29.97 -5.61 -11.94
N ARG A 139 -29.31 -6.78 -11.97
CA ARG A 139 -29.99 -8.09 -11.96
C ARG A 139 -30.53 -8.44 -10.58
N LEU A 140 -29.78 -8.16 -9.50
CA LEU A 140 -30.25 -8.35 -8.13
C LEU A 140 -31.49 -7.49 -7.83
N GLU A 141 -31.49 -6.22 -8.21
CA GLU A 141 -32.63 -5.31 -7.97
C GLU A 141 -33.87 -5.67 -8.81
N SER A 142 -33.71 -6.49 -9.86
CA SER A 142 -34.83 -6.91 -10.70
C SER A 142 -35.69 -8.03 -10.11
N VAL A 143 -35.26 -8.63 -8.99
CA VAL A 143 -35.94 -9.76 -8.32
C VAL A 143 -35.90 -9.55 -6.81
N SER A 144 -36.99 -9.89 -6.12
CA SER A 144 -37.06 -9.73 -4.65
C SER A 144 -36.33 -10.82 -3.87
N ASP A 145 -36.16 -12.01 -4.45
CA ASP A 145 -35.53 -13.18 -3.83
C ASP A 145 -34.91 -14.09 -4.92
N LEU A 146 -33.57 -14.23 -4.91
CA LEU A 146 -32.88 -15.08 -5.88
C LEU A 146 -33.12 -16.58 -5.67
N HIS A 147 -33.37 -17.02 -4.45
CA HIS A 147 -33.67 -18.42 -4.16
C HIS A 147 -35.03 -18.80 -4.74
N ALA A 148 -36.05 -17.96 -4.56
CA ALA A 148 -37.37 -18.14 -5.16
C ALA A 148 -37.37 -18.07 -6.70
N ALA A 149 -36.43 -17.34 -7.29
CA ALA A 149 -36.26 -17.23 -8.74
C ALA A 149 -35.46 -18.37 -9.39
N ASP A 150 -35.14 -19.44 -8.65
CA ASP A 150 -34.32 -20.58 -9.13
C ASP A 150 -32.96 -20.13 -9.71
N ALA A 151 -32.37 -19.04 -9.20
CA ALA A 151 -31.23 -18.39 -9.84
C ALA A 151 -30.00 -19.33 -9.94
N VAL A 152 -29.36 -19.35 -11.11
CA VAL A 152 -28.16 -20.16 -11.38
C VAL A 152 -26.92 -19.32 -11.66
N TYR A 153 -25.75 -19.88 -11.37
CA TYR A 153 -24.47 -19.25 -11.67
C TYR A 153 -23.34 -20.24 -11.94
N HIS A 154 -22.35 -19.81 -12.73
CA HIS A 154 -21.09 -20.54 -12.86
C HIS A 154 -20.24 -20.36 -11.59
N GLN A 155 -19.69 -21.45 -11.05
CA GLN A 155 -18.80 -21.41 -9.88
C GLN A 155 -17.62 -20.45 -10.09
N ALA A 156 -17.00 -20.51 -11.28
CA ALA A 156 -15.89 -19.64 -11.64
C ALA A 156 -16.28 -18.16 -11.66
N CYS A 157 -17.50 -17.83 -12.10
CA CYS A 157 -17.99 -16.45 -12.06
C CYS A 157 -18.17 -15.97 -10.62
N SER A 158 -18.81 -16.77 -9.76
CA SER A 158 -19.03 -16.40 -8.36
C SER A 158 -17.71 -16.19 -7.61
N VAL A 159 -16.75 -17.10 -7.80
CA VAL A 159 -15.42 -16.99 -7.18
C VAL A 159 -14.67 -15.76 -7.68
N ASN A 160 -14.64 -15.51 -9.00
CA ASN A 160 -13.96 -14.34 -9.53
C ASN A 160 -14.62 -13.03 -9.08
N PHE A 161 -15.95 -12.97 -9.09
CA PHE A 161 -16.71 -11.80 -8.67
C PHE A 161 -16.43 -11.45 -7.20
N ARG A 162 -16.48 -12.45 -6.31
CA ARG A 162 -16.22 -12.26 -4.87
C ARG A 162 -14.74 -12.01 -4.52
N THR A 163 -13.81 -12.32 -5.41
CA THR A 163 -12.36 -12.10 -5.20
C THR A 163 -11.80 -10.93 -6.00
N CYS A 164 -12.67 -10.06 -6.53
CA CYS A 164 -12.32 -8.90 -7.36
C CYS A 164 -11.41 -9.23 -8.55
N LYS A 165 -11.65 -10.39 -9.19
CA LYS A 165 -10.99 -10.79 -10.44
C LYS A 165 -11.92 -10.53 -11.62
N ASN A 166 -11.36 -10.38 -12.83
CA ASN A 166 -12.14 -10.14 -14.05
C ASN A 166 -13.09 -11.30 -14.41
N THR A 167 -14.13 -10.98 -15.18
CA THR A 167 -15.12 -11.94 -15.70
C THR A 167 -14.42 -13.11 -16.39
N PRO A 168 -14.72 -14.38 -16.04
CA PRO A 168 -14.15 -15.52 -16.74
C PRO A 168 -14.48 -15.46 -18.23
N VAL A 169 -13.45 -15.56 -19.08
CA VAL A 169 -13.64 -15.68 -20.52
C VAL A 169 -14.10 -17.11 -20.81
N PHE A 170 -15.42 -17.30 -20.93
CA PHE A 170 -15.97 -18.56 -21.41
C PHE A 170 -15.67 -18.66 -22.91
N ARG A 171 -14.70 -19.51 -23.26
CA ARG A 171 -14.40 -19.83 -24.65
C ARG A 171 -15.64 -20.51 -25.25
N SER A 172 -16.31 -19.85 -26.18
CA SER A 172 -17.27 -20.52 -27.06
C SER A 172 -16.58 -21.72 -27.74
N PRO A 173 -17.25 -22.86 -27.93
CA PRO A 173 -16.67 -23.95 -28.68
C PRO A 173 -16.60 -23.55 -30.16
N ILE A 174 -15.39 -23.26 -30.63
CA ILE A 174 -14.80 -23.57 -31.96
C ILE A 174 -13.87 -22.41 -32.40
N SER A 175 -12.57 -22.64 -32.22
CA SER A 175 -11.57 -22.39 -33.25
C SER A 175 -10.60 -23.59 -33.23
N PRO A 176 -10.52 -24.41 -34.31
CA PRO A 176 -9.67 -25.61 -34.33
C PRO A 176 -8.17 -25.33 -34.48
N ASP A 177 -7.73 -24.07 -34.50
CA ASP A 177 -6.33 -23.72 -34.82
C ASP A 177 -5.49 -23.25 -33.62
N ALA A 178 -6.01 -23.36 -32.39
CA ALA A 178 -5.15 -23.27 -31.22
C ALA A 178 -4.53 -24.65 -30.96
N LYS A 179 -3.30 -24.85 -31.44
CA LYS A 179 -2.43 -25.95 -31.00
C LYS A 179 -2.50 -26.03 -29.46
N PRO A 180 -2.55 -27.22 -28.86
CA PRO A 180 -2.36 -27.33 -27.43
C PRO A 180 -0.97 -26.74 -27.15
N GLU A 181 -0.92 -25.60 -26.46
CA GLU A 181 0.30 -25.21 -25.80
C GLU A 181 0.57 -26.30 -24.77
N ASN A 182 1.43 -27.22 -25.20
CA ASN A 182 2.32 -27.93 -24.29
C ASN A 182 2.77 -26.92 -23.24
N LYS A 183 2.70 -27.34 -21.96
CA LYS A 183 3.33 -26.67 -20.83
C LYS A 183 4.83 -26.48 -21.13
N ARG A 184 5.16 -25.48 -21.92
CA ARG A 184 6.49 -24.91 -22.04
C ARG A 184 6.62 -23.97 -20.84
N GLY A 185 7.79 -23.99 -20.22
CA GLY A 185 8.09 -23.14 -19.06
C GLY A 185 7.67 -21.69 -19.28
N ARG A 186 7.36 -21.03 -18.16
CA ARG A 186 6.93 -19.63 -18.05
C ARG A 186 7.80 -18.68 -18.90
N PRO A 187 7.26 -17.56 -19.43
CA PRO A 187 8.06 -16.63 -20.23
C PRO A 187 9.35 -16.22 -19.53
N ALA A 188 10.49 -16.42 -20.20
CA ALA A 188 11.83 -16.13 -19.67
C ALA A 188 11.95 -14.68 -19.15
N LEU A 189 11.20 -13.74 -19.75
CA LEU A 189 11.14 -12.34 -19.33
C LEU A 189 10.68 -12.16 -17.86
N GLN A 190 9.71 -12.96 -17.39
CA GLN A 190 9.21 -12.82 -16.03
C GLN A 190 10.15 -13.40 -14.97
N GLU A 191 10.93 -14.41 -15.34
CA GLU A 191 11.99 -14.92 -14.46
C GLU A 191 13.18 -13.96 -14.41
N ASP A 192 13.57 -13.39 -15.54
CA ASP A 192 14.62 -12.37 -15.59
C ASP A 192 14.23 -11.13 -14.79
N GLY A 193 12.98 -10.66 -14.93
CA GLY A 193 12.41 -9.59 -14.12
C GLY A 193 12.38 -9.92 -12.63
N PHE A 194 12.09 -11.18 -12.25
CA PHE A 194 12.15 -11.60 -10.85
C PHE A 194 13.57 -11.53 -10.28
N TYR A 195 14.59 -12.00 -11.01
CA TYR A 195 15.97 -11.91 -10.53
C TYR A 195 16.48 -10.48 -10.47
N LYS A 196 16.02 -9.58 -11.35
CA LYS A 196 16.27 -8.14 -11.23
C LYS A 196 15.63 -7.54 -10.00
N ILE A 197 14.43 -7.98 -9.62
CA ILE A 197 13.79 -7.57 -8.36
C ILE A 197 14.55 -8.11 -7.14
N VAL A 198 15.03 -9.36 -7.20
CA VAL A 198 15.88 -9.95 -6.15
C VAL A 198 17.18 -9.17 -6.00
N ASP A 199 17.84 -8.86 -7.12
CA ASP A 199 19.08 -8.09 -7.14
C ASP A 199 18.87 -6.66 -6.64
N PHE A 200 17.79 -6.02 -7.07
CA PHE A 200 17.35 -4.74 -6.56
C PHE A 200 17.15 -4.80 -5.05
N LEU A 201 16.43 -5.80 -4.51
CA LEU A 201 16.21 -5.94 -3.07
C LEU A 201 17.52 -6.15 -2.30
N LYS A 202 18.49 -6.90 -2.85
CA LYS A 202 19.82 -7.10 -2.24
C LYS A 202 20.65 -5.82 -2.18
N HIS A 203 20.46 -4.92 -3.13
CA HIS A 203 21.20 -3.65 -3.22
C HIS A 203 20.40 -2.43 -2.77
N HIS A 204 19.14 -2.62 -2.35
CA HIS A 204 18.27 -1.55 -1.93
C HIS A 204 18.65 -1.09 -0.52
N ASP A 205 19.08 0.16 -0.42
CA ASP A 205 19.53 0.74 0.85
C ASP A 205 18.35 1.03 1.80
N ASP A 206 17.17 1.27 1.24
CA ASP A 206 15.90 1.59 1.91
C ASP A 206 15.26 0.32 2.52
N GLU A 207 15.02 0.31 3.83
CA GLU A 207 14.62 -0.88 4.60
C GLU A 207 13.23 -1.46 4.27
N GLN A 208 12.38 -0.66 3.64
CA GLN A 208 10.97 -0.98 3.47
C GLN A 208 10.52 -0.52 2.09
N ILE A 209 10.21 -1.50 1.25
CA ILE A 209 9.52 -1.30 0.00
C ILE A 209 8.21 -2.07 0.03
N SER A 210 7.14 -1.49 -0.51
CA SER A 210 5.88 -2.22 -0.55
C SER A 210 5.89 -3.27 -1.66
N ILE A 211 5.12 -4.34 -1.47
CA ILE A 211 4.90 -5.35 -2.52
C ILE A 211 4.31 -4.70 -3.77
N SER A 212 3.44 -3.69 -3.62
CA SER A 212 2.87 -2.97 -4.74
C SER A 212 3.94 -2.25 -5.55
N ASP A 213 4.85 -1.54 -4.89
CA ASP A 213 5.93 -0.81 -5.57
C ASP A 213 6.93 -1.78 -6.22
N LEU A 214 7.15 -2.97 -5.63
CA LEU A 214 7.94 -4.04 -6.26
C LEU A 214 7.27 -4.61 -7.52
N VAL A 215 5.94 -4.69 -7.54
CA VAL A 215 5.18 -5.13 -8.72
C VAL A 215 5.24 -4.07 -9.82
N GLU A 216 5.05 -2.79 -9.49
CA GLU A 216 5.21 -1.68 -10.43
C GLU A 216 6.61 -1.67 -11.04
N LYS A 217 7.64 -1.83 -10.20
CA LYS A 217 9.03 -1.91 -10.63
C LYS A 217 9.32 -3.13 -11.50
N MET A 218 8.66 -4.26 -11.23
CA MET A 218 8.74 -5.44 -12.08
C MET A 218 8.05 -5.20 -13.43
N ASP A 219 6.97 -4.42 -13.44
CA ASP A 219 6.19 -4.11 -14.63
C ASP A 219 6.95 -3.22 -15.60
N GLU A 220 7.62 -2.19 -15.07
CA GLU A 220 8.57 -1.34 -15.80
C GLU A 220 9.68 -2.15 -16.48
N MET A 221 10.12 -3.25 -15.86
CA MET A 221 11.20 -4.09 -16.36
C MET A 221 10.74 -5.23 -17.28
N CYS A 222 9.44 -5.52 -17.33
CA CYS A 222 8.86 -6.68 -18.02
C CYS A 222 7.82 -6.31 -19.09
N ASP A 223 7.74 -5.04 -19.49
CA ASP A 223 6.80 -4.52 -20.50
C ASP A 223 5.35 -4.97 -20.26
N GLY A 224 4.84 -4.76 -19.04
CA GLY A 224 3.45 -5.11 -18.69
C GLY A 224 3.23 -6.56 -18.26
N ASN A 225 4.29 -7.35 -18.08
CA ASN A 225 4.23 -8.76 -17.65
C ASN A 225 4.65 -8.98 -16.19
N ALA A 226 4.38 -8.04 -15.28
CA ALA A 226 4.71 -8.22 -13.86
C ALA A 226 3.99 -9.41 -13.20
N TYR A 227 4.54 -9.87 -12.08
CA TYR A 227 3.84 -10.81 -11.20
C TYR A 227 2.71 -10.12 -10.45
N SER A 228 1.59 -10.83 -10.24
CA SER A 228 0.60 -10.41 -9.26
C SER A 228 1.24 -10.29 -7.86
N GLN A 229 0.77 -9.35 -7.05
CA GLN A 229 1.27 -9.12 -5.69
C GLN A 229 1.33 -10.40 -4.84
N MET A 230 0.27 -11.23 -4.90
CA MET A 230 0.20 -12.51 -4.18
C MET A 230 1.28 -13.50 -4.65
N TYR A 231 1.53 -13.53 -5.97
CA TYR A 231 2.52 -14.42 -6.55
C TYR A 231 3.95 -13.95 -6.27
N LEU A 232 4.22 -12.64 -6.36
CA LEU A 232 5.51 -12.06 -6.03
C LEU A 232 5.85 -12.30 -4.55
N LYS A 233 4.90 -12.08 -3.63
CA LYS A 233 5.04 -12.44 -2.21
C LYS A 233 5.46 -13.89 -2.02
N LYS A 234 4.76 -14.82 -2.69
CA LYS A 234 5.04 -16.26 -2.57
C LYS A 234 6.44 -16.60 -3.10
N ARG A 235 6.82 -16.05 -4.25
CA ARG A 235 8.16 -16.27 -4.85
C ARG A 235 9.27 -15.68 -3.98
N LEU A 236 9.08 -14.50 -3.41
CA LEU A 236 10.06 -13.87 -2.51
C LEU A 236 10.27 -14.69 -1.24
N LYS A 237 9.19 -15.17 -0.61
CA LYS A 237 9.29 -16.09 0.55
C LYS A 237 9.97 -17.41 0.17
N GLN A 238 9.72 -17.95 -1.02
CA GLN A 238 10.38 -19.17 -1.50
C GLN A 238 11.88 -18.95 -1.76
N HIS A 239 12.28 -17.77 -2.21
CA HIS A 239 13.67 -17.47 -2.56
C HIS A 239 14.53 -17.13 -1.34
N PHE A 240 14.02 -16.29 -0.43
CA PHE A 240 14.78 -15.77 0.72
C PHE A 240 14.49 -16.52 2.02
N GLY A 241 13.43 -17.32 2.10
CA GLY A 241 13.08 -18.06 3.32
C GLY A 241 12.90 -17.14 4.53
N ASP A 242 13.70 -17.36 5.58
CA ASP A 242 13.68 -16.59 6.82
C ASP A 242 14.45 -15.25 6.72
N GLU A 243 15.18 -15.03 5.62
CA GLU A 243 15.90 -13.78 5.34
C GLU A 243 14.96 -12.67 4.84
N ILE A 244 13.66 -12.93 4.67
CA ILE A 244 12.68 -11.92 4.27
C ILE A 244 11.50 -11.85 5.23
N ILE A 245 11.19 -10.64 5.70
CA ILE A 245 9.98 -10.34 6.45
C ILE A 245 9.01 -9.63 5.52
N ILE A 246 7.79 -10.14 5.42
CA ILE A 246 6.69 -9.47 4.74
C ILE A 246 5.61 -9.17 5.79
N THR A 247 5.41 -7.89 6.07
CA THR A 247 4.44 -7.43 7.08
C THR A 247 3.14 -7.03 6.41
N ASP A 248 2.03 -7.65 6.83
CA ASP A 248 0.69 -7.38 6.34
C ASP A 248 -0.13 -6.68 7.43
N ILE A 249 -0.44 -5.40 7.21
CA ILE A 249 -1.29 -4.61 8.09
C ILE A 249 -2.61 -4.36 7.36
N PRO A 250 -3.78 -4.72 7.94
CA PRO A 250 -5.09 -4.45 7.34
C PRO A 250 -5.24 -2.96 6.96
N GLY A 251 -5.62 -2.69 5.71
CA GLY A 251 -5.78 -1.32 5.20
C GLY A 251 -4.49 -0.59 4.82
N ARG A 252 -3.30 -1.22 4.90
CA ARG A 252 -2.04 -0.65 4.43
C ARG A 252 -1.35 -1.55 3.39
N LYS A 253 -0.50 -0.96 2.55
CA LYS A 253 0.34 -1.71 1.61
C LYS A 253 1.25 -2.68 2.37
N SER A 254 1.36 -3.91 1.89
CA SER A 254 2.26 -4.93 2.45
C SER A 254 3.71 -4.50 2.30
N VAL A 255 4.48 -4.53 3.38
CA VAL A 255 5.87 -4.06 3.41
C VAL A 255 6.84 -5.24 3.39
N VAL A 256 7.89 -5.15 2.57
CA VAL A 256 8.96 -6.14 2.44
C VAL A 256 10.26 -5.60 3.04
N THR A 257 10.93 -6.43 3.84
CA THR A 257 12.24 -6.15 4.43
C THR A 257 13.13 -7.39 4.36
N LEU A 258 14.38 -7.24 3.91
CA LEU A 258 15.38 -8.30 3.96
C LEU A 258 16.21 -8.22 5.25
N ARG A 259 16.53 -9.38 5.83
CA ARG A 259 17.48 -9.60 6.92
C ARG A 259 18.78 -10.10 6.31
N GLU A 260 19.84 -9.31 6.36
CA GLU A 260 21.18 -9.80 6.04
C GLU A 260 21.71 -10.59 7.24
N THR A 261 22.04 -11.87 7.06
CA THR A 261 22.64 -12.67 8.14
C THR A 261 24.14 -12.38 8.25
N VAL A 262 24.65 -12.33 9.49
CA VAL A 262 26.08 -12.16 9.78
C VAL A 262 26.92 -13.19 9.01
N THR A 263 26.43 -14.42 8.90
CA THR A 263 27.09 -15.51 8.17
C THR A 263 27.29 -15.19 6.69
N CYS A 264 26.27 -14.68 5.99
CA CYS A 264 26.40 -14.30 4.58
C CYS A 264 27.40 -13.14 4.40
N ILE A 265 27.36 -12.12 5.26
CA ILE A 265 28.28 -10.97 5.18
C ILE A 265 29.74 -11.42 5.34
N LEU A 266 29.99 -12.31 6.29
CA LEU A 266 31.33 -12.87 6.52
C LEU A 266 31.77 -13.78 5.37
N GLN A 267 30.89 -14.63 4.86
CA GLN A 267 31.20 -15.50 3.72
C GLN A 267 31.55 -14.68 2.47
N ASP A 268 30.77 -13.66 2.14
CA ASP A 268 31.05 -12.74 1.03
C ASP A 268 32.42 -12.07 1.18
N TYR A 269 32.79 -11.70 2.41
CA TYR A 269 34.09 -11.10 2.69
C TYR A 269 35.26 -12.07 2.54
N TYR A 270 35.11 -13.34 2.92
CA TYR A 270 36.16 -14.36 2.82
C TYR A 270 36.27 -15.01 1.43
N GLN A 271 35.18 -15.05 0.66
CA GLN A 271 35.16 -15.61 -0.71
C GLN A 271 35.71 -14.66 -1.77
N ARG A 272 36.10 -13.44 -1.39
CA ARG A 272 36.70 -12.45 -2.31
C ARG A 272 38.11 -12.88 -2.75
N PRO A 273 38.60 -12.41 -3.92
CA PRO A 273 39.95 -12.72 -4.38
C PRO A 273 41.00 -12.25 -3.36
N SER A 274 41.92 -13.14 -2.97
CA SER A 274 42.92 -12.87 -1.93
C SER A 274 44.08 -11.96 -2.37
N ASN A 275 44.12 -11.56 -3.64
CA ASN A 275 45.18 -10.72 -4.23
C ASN A 275 44.73 -9.25 -4.43
N LEU A 276 44.01 -8.70 -3.47
CA LEU A 276 43.67 -7.27 -3.48
C LEU A 276 44.87 -6.47 -2.96
N ASN A 277 45.06 -5.26 -3.48
CA ASN A 277 46.05 -4.35 -2.89
C ASN A 277 45.58 -3.95 -1.46
N PRO A 278 46.49 -3.42 -0.61
CA PRO A 278 46.16 -3.06 0.75
C PRO A 278 45.01 -2.05 0.90
N ASP A 279 44.84 -1.13 -0.06
CA ASP A 279 43.76 -0.14 -0.02
C ASP A 279 42.39 -0.76 -0.32
N ASP A 280 42.33 -1.66 -1.29
CA ASP A 280 41.13 -2.41 -1.65
C ASP A 280 40.74 -3.38 -0.54
N GLU A 281 41.71 -3.99 0.14
CA GLU A 281 41.47 -4.79 1.33
C GLU A 281 40.89 -3.96 2.48
N LYS A 282 41.48 -2.79 2.75
CA LYS A 282 40.95 -1.85 3.74
C LYS A 282 39.51 -1.44 3.42
N ARG A 283 39.21 -1.09 2.16
CA ARG A 283 37.85 -0.74 1.73
C ARG A 283 36.88 -1.92 1.88
N ALA A 284 37.31 -3.13 1.54
CA ALA A 284 36.49 -4.33 1.70
C ALA A 284 36.15 -4.59 3.17
N LEU A 285 37.13 -4.43 4.07
CA LEU A 285 36.93 -4.59 5.51
C LEU A 285 35.94 -3.55 6.06
N ILE A 286 36.09 -2.28 5.69
CA ILE A 286 35.18 -1.20 6.12
C ILE A 286 33.75 -1.47 5.62
N ARG A 287 33.58 -1.92 4.38
CA ARG A 287 32.25 -2.27 3.84
C ARG A 287 31.63 -3.45 4.57
N ALA A 288 32.41 -4.49 4.89
CA ALA A 288 31.92 -5.64 5.64
C ALA A 288 31.50 -5.23 7.06
N ALA A 289 32.32 -4.43 7.76
CA ALA A 289 31.98 -3.89 9.06
C ALA A 289 30.71 -3.03 9.03
N ALA A 290 30.56 -2.16 8.02
CA ALA A 290 29.36 -1.35 7.84
C ALA A 290 28.10 -2.20 7.62
N LYS A 291 28.18 -3.28 6.83
CA LYS A 291 27.06 -4.22 6.64
C LYS A 291 26.66 -4.92 7.94
N LEU A 292 27.64 -5.34 8.75
CA LEU A 292 27.38 -5.96 10.06
C LEU A 292 26.66 -4.98 10.99
N ILE A 293 27.21 -3.77 11.15
CA ILE A 293 26.59 -2.72 11.98
C ILE A 293 25.18 -2.39 11.47
N LYS A 294 24.99 -2.28 10.15
CA LYS A 294 23.67 -2.02 9.57
C LYS A 294 22.69 -3.16 9.85
N SER A 295 23.14 -4.41 9.80
CA SER A 295 22.31 -5.57 10.16
C SER A 295 21.88 -5.54 11.63
N ASP A 296 22.78 -5.17 12.54
CA ASP A 296 22.44 -5.04 13.96
C ASP A 296 21.50 -3.86 14.22
N ILE A 297 21.68 -2.72 13.54
CA ILE A 297 20.73 -1.60 13.60
C ILE A 297 19.34 -2.03 13.11
N ARG A 298 19.28 -2.88 12.07
CA ARG A 298 18.03 -3.46 11.54
C ARG A 298 17.36 -4.43 12.51
N SER A 299 18.13 -5.14 13.34
CA SER A 299 17.61 -6.12 14.29
C SER A 299 17.06 -5.48 15.57
N VAL A 300 17.35 -4.20 15.85
CA VAL A 300 16.75 -3.49 16.98
C VAL A 300 15.23 -3.42 16.82
N ASP A 301 14.51 -4.02 17.79
CA ASP A 301 13.06 -4.05 17.87
C ASP A 301 12.50 -2.65 18.11
N THR A 302 11.72 -2.16 17.14
CA THR A 302 11.22 -0.78 17.17
C THR A 302 9.75 -0.72 16.84
N THR A 303 9.04 0.18 17.53
CA THR A 303 7.63 0.47 17.25
C THR A 303 7.45 1.97 17.06
N LYS A 304 6.82 2.37 15.95
CA LYS A 304 6.41 3.77 15.71
C LYS A 304 5.04 4.10 16.29
N SER A 305 4.41 3.18 17.01
CA SER A 305 3.10 3.40 17.60
C SER A 305 3.16 4.25 18.87
N ILE A 306 4.32 4.32 19.53
CA ILE A 306 4.51 5.03 20.80
C ILE A 306 5.79 5.87 20.69
N TYR A 307 5.75 7.10 21.20
CA TYR A 307 6.90 7.97 21.26
C TYR A 307 7.85 7.61 22.41
N PRO A 308 9.16 7.92 22.28
CA PRO A 308 10.10 7.84 23.40
C PRO A 308 9.61 8.61 24.63
N THR A 309 9.87 8.04 25.80
CA THR A 309 9.51 8.65 27.09
C THR A 309 10.66 9.54 27.62
N PRO A 310 10.39 10.46 28.56
CA PRO A 310 11.44 11.24 29.21
C PRO A 310 12.52 10.37 29.87
N ALA A 311 12.16 9.18 30.37
CA ALA A 311 13.12 8.24 30.94
C ALA A 311 14.18 7.78 29.92
N ASN A 312 13.82 7.71 28.63
CA ASN A 312 14.76 7.36 27.56
C ASN A 312 15.82 8.43 27.30
N ILE A 313 15.59 9.66 27.76
CA ILE A 313 16.50 10.81 27.58
C ILE A 313 17.20 11.18 28.89
N ALA A 314 16.63 10.80 30.03
CA ALA A 314 17.03 11.26 31.36
C ALA A 314 18.44 10.85 31.81
N SER A 315 19.03 9.80 31.25
CA SER A 315 20.39 9.36 31.60
C SER A 315 21.22 8.96 30.39
N VAL A 316 22.54 9.12 30.50
CA VAL A 316 23.49 8.72 29.46
C VAL A 316 23.42 7.21 29.22
N ASP A 317 23.29 6.40 30.28
CA ASP A 317 23.19 4.94 30.19
C ASP A 317 21.97 4.50 29.36
N ASN A 318 20.81 5.13 29.57
CA ASN A 318 19.61 4.83 28.78
C ASN A 318 19.81 5.18 27.30
N ASN A 319 20.47 6.32 27.03
CA ASN A 319 20.77 6.74 25.67
C ASN A 319 21.77 5.83 24.96
N LEU A 320 22.74 5.26 25.68
CA LEU A 320 23.69 4.28 25.14
C LEU A 320 23.03 2.92 24.94
N SER A 321 22.17 2.47 25.88
CA SER A 321 21.44 1.20 25.77
C SER A 321 20.49 1.14 24.58
N TYR A 322 20.11 2.29 24.03
CA TYR A 322 19.31 2.39 22.80
C TYR A 322 20.10 1.96 21.55
N LEU A 323 21.44 2.00 21.59
CA LEU A 323 22.30 1.67 20.47
C LEU A 323 22.64 0.18 20.45
N PRO A 324 22.77 -0.46 19.26
CA PRO A 324 23.29 -1.82 19.17
C PRO A 324 24.77 -1.87 19.58
N GLU A 325 25.18 -2.99 20.16
CA GLU A 325 26.53 -3.19 20.71
C GLU A 325 27.63 -2.97 19.66
N SER A 326 27.42 -3.40 18.43
CA SER A 326 28.39 -3.21 17.34
C SER A 326 28.61 -1.74 16.98
N LEU A 327 27.55 -0.91 17.02
CA LEU A 327 27.67 0.53 16.81
C LEU A 327 28.37 1.22 17.98
N LEU A 328 28.08 0.82 19.22
CA LEU A 328 28.78 1.29 20.41
C LEU A 328 30.27 0.97 20.32
N LEU A 329 30.62 -0.26 20.00
CA LEU A 329 32.01 -0.70 19.82
C LEU A 329 32.71 0.11 18.75
N PHE A 330 32.08 0.29 17.58
CA PHE A 330 32.65 1.04 16.47
C PHE A 330 32.93 2.51 16.84
N LEU A 331 31.93 3.22 17.38
CA LEU A 331 32.08 4.63 17.75
C LEU A 331 33.08 4.83 18.89
N SER A 332 33.11 3.91 19.86
CA SER A 332 34.09 3.94 20.96
C SER A 332 35.53 3.77 20.49
N ASN A 333 35.76 3.04 19.40
CA ASN A 333 37.10 2.89 18.81
C ASN A 333 37.52 4.08 17.94
N ILE A 334 36.56 4.89 17.45
CA ILE A 334 36.86 6.08 16.65
C ILE A 334 37.10 7.29 17.55
N PHE A 335 36.35 7.43 18.64
CA PHE A 335 36.38 8.65 19.45
C PHE A 335 37.51 8.58 20.47
N SER A 336 38.45 9.53 20.39
CA SER A 336 39.65 9.56 21.25
C SER A 336 39.46 10.34 22.57
N GLU A 337 38.25 10.81 22.85
CA GLU A 337 37.97 11.63 24.04
C GLU A 337 37.95 10.81 25.32
N LYS A 338 38.23 11.44 26.47
CA LYS A 338 38.25 10.76 27.78
C LYS A 338 36.88 10.24 28.22
N ASP A 339 35.81 10.96 27.88
CA ASP A 339 34.43 10.56 28.12
C ASP A 339 33.57 10.86 26.88
N PRO A 340 33.59 9.98 25.87
CA PRO A 340 32.87 10.19 24.62
C PRO A 340 31.38 9.84 24.72
N SER A 341 30.88 9.41 25.90
CA SER A 341 29.58 8.76 26.09
C SER A 341 28.40 9.54 25.50
N VAL A 342 28.32 10.84 25.78
CA VAL A 342 27.24 11.71 25.27
C VAL A 342 27.33 11.87 23.74
N LYS A 343 28.54 11.97 23.20
CA LYS A 343 28.76 12.09 21.74
C LYS A 343 28.46 10.78 21.03
N ILE A 344 28.84 9.64 21.61
CA ILE A 344 28.51 8.31 21.11
C ILE A 344 26.99 8.14 21.08
N ALA A 345 26.30 8.48 22.17
CA ALA A 345 24.83 8.43 22.22
C ALA A 345 24.19 9.31 21.14
N SER A 346 24.63 10.57 21.02
CA SER A 346 24.07 11.54 20.07
C SER A 346 24.31 11.14 18.61
N ILE A 347 25.56 10.80 18.26
CA ILE A 347 25.94 10.42 16.90
C ILE A 347 25.41 9.02 16.57
N GLY A 348 25.44 8.09 17.51
CA GLY A 348 24.88 6.75 17.33
C GLY A 348 23.38 6.79 17.04
N GLN A 349 22.62 7.59 17.78
CA GLN A 349 21.19 7.77 17.48
C GLN A 349 20.99 8.44 16.12
N ALA A 350 21.80 9.44 15.75
CA ALA A 350 21.74 10.02 14.41
C ALA A 350 22.06 9.00 13.29
N VAL A 351 23.06 8.14 13.48
CA VAL A 351 23.40 7.04 12.54
C VAL A 351 22.24 6.05 12.44
N MET A 352 21.63 5.66 13.56
CA MET A 352 20.45 4.79 13.55
C MET A 352 19.29 5.44 12.80
N GLN A 353 18.97 6.71 13.07
CA GLN A 353 17.90 7.42 12.36
C GLN A 353 18.19 7.50 10.86
N ALA A 354 19.42 7.80 10.47
CA ALA A 354 19.83 7.87 9.06
C ALA A 354 19.78 6.50 8.37
N SER A 355 20.09 5.43 9.11
CA SER A 355 20.00 4.04 8.60
C SER A 355 18.56 3.56 8.47
N ARG A 356 17.65 4.05 9.32
CA ARG A 356 16.26 3.60 9.46
C ARG A 356 15.23 4.74 9.52
N PRO A 357 15.22 5.69 8.56
CA PRO A 357 14.47 6.95 8.69
C PRO A 357 12.96 6.75 8.83
N ARG A 358 12.43 5.70 8.20
CA ARG A 358 11.00 5.38 8.23
C ARG A 358 10.60 4.47 9.38
N ALA A 359 11.54 3.82 10.08
CA ALA A 359 11.26 2.88 11.16
C ALA A 359 11.58 3.41 12.56
N LEU A 360 12.48 4.39 12.69
CA LEU A 360 12.88 4.94 13.99
C LEU A 360 12.34 6.34 14.29
N ILE A 361 12.24 6.63 15.59
CA ILE A 361 12.12 7.95 16.19
C ILE A 361 13.09 7.96 17.36
N THR A 362 14.23 8.62 17.19
CA THR A 362 15.29 8.57 18.20
C THR A 362 15.00 9.52 19.36
N PRO A 363 15.18 9.08 20.63
CA PRO A 363 14.87 9.89 21.80
C PRO A 363 15.56 11.26 21.80
N LEU A 364 16.86 11.32 21.50
CA LEU A 364 17.62 12.57 21.56
C LEU A 364 17.22 13.56 20.46
N GLN A 365 16.99 13.09 19.23
CA GLN A 365 16.58 13.99 18.15
C GLN A 365 15.17 14.51 18.34
N LEU A 366 14.23 13.70 18.85
CA LEU A 366 12.90 14.16 19.21
C LEU A 366 12.97 15.14 20.38
N GLY A 367 13.69 14.77 21.45
CA GLY A 367 13.84 15.58 22.65
C GLY A 367 14.40 16.96 22.37
N LEU A 368 15.46 17.06 21.56
CA LEU A 368 16.03 18.33 21.14
C LEU A 368 15.02 19.19 20.36
N GLY A 369 14.28 18.57 19.43
CA GLY A 369 13.26 19.27 18.65
C GLY A 369 12.14 19.84 19.52
N VAL A 370 11.64 19.03 20.46
CA VAL A 370 10.61 19.42 21.43
C VAL A 370 11.12 20.52 22.36
N GLN A 371 12.35 20.39 22.89
CA GLN A 371 12.93 21.39 23.80
C GLN A 371 13.14 22.75 23.12
N VAL A 372 13.63 22.75 21.87
CA VAL A 372 13.80 23.97 21.08
C VAL A 372 12.46 24.61 20.76
N HIS A 373 11.45 23.80 20.38
CA HIS A 373 10.13 24.33 20.11
C HIS A 373 9.47 24.91 21.37
N HIS A 374 9.58 24.21 22.50
CA HIS A 374 9.05 24.67 23.78
C HIS A 374 9.67 25.99 24.25
N ASN A 375 10.99 26.13 24.13
CA ASN A 375 11.69 27.32 24.64
C ASN A 375 11.54 28.55 23.73
N PHE A 376 11.43 28.36 22.42
CA PHE A 376 11.52 29.46 21.45
C PHE A 376 10.29 29.64 20.56
N ALA A 377 9.33 28.70 20.59
CA ALA A 377 8.16 28.65 19.70
C ALA A 377 8.51 28.87 18.21
N SER A 378 9.72 28.49 17.79
CA SER A 378 10.27 28.85 16.48
C SER A 378 10.36 27.64 15.55
N ARG A 379 9.46 27.61 14.57
CA ARG A 379 9.55 26.67 13.45
C ARG A 379 10.87 26.79 12.70
N PHE A 380 11.40 28.01 12.56
CA PHE A 380 12.65 28.27 11.86
C PHE A 380 13.84 27.55 12.53
N LEU A 381 13.96 27.65 13.85
CA LEU A 381 15.06 27.00 14.58
C LEU A 381 14.98 25.48 14.47
N VAL A 382 13.80 24.91 14.69
CA VAL A 382 13.60 23.45 14.56
C VAL A 382 13.89 22.98 13.14
N SER A 383 13.42 23.71 12.13
CA SER A 383 13.64 23.36 10.72
C SER A 383 15.12 23.45 10.35
N THR A 384 15.84 24.45 10.83
CA THR A 384 17.29 24.60 10.63
C THR A 384 18.05 23.44 11.26
N LEU A 385 17.79 23.10 12.52
CA LEU A 385 18.46 21.98 13.20
C LEU A 385 18.15 20.63 12.54
N ASN A 386 16.91 20.41 12.11
CA ASN A 386 16.53 19.22 11.35
C ASN A 386 17.26 19.17 9.99
N SER A 387 17.38 20.29 9.28
CA SER A 387 18.10 20.34 8.00
C SER A 387 19.59 20.01 8.14
N LEU A 388 20.17 20.27 9.32
CA LEU A 388 21.53 19.90 9.69
C LEU A 388 21.63 18.49 10.27
N GLY A 389 20.52 17.77 10.42
CA GLY A 389 20.47 16.39 10.92
C GLY A 389 20.49 16.24 12.45
N PHE A 390 20.29 17.32 13.21
CA PHE A 390 20.42 17.29 14.68
C PHE A 390 19.14 16.95 15.43
N CYS A 391 17.96 17.24 14.88
CA CYS A 391 16.69 16.98 15.55
C CYS A 391 15.61 16.47 14.60
N SER A 392 14.50 16.03 15.19
CA SER A 392 13.30 15.64 14.43
C SER A 392 12.70 16.83 13.69
N SER A 393 12.03 16.55 12.57
CA SER A 393 11.31 17.57 11.81
C SER A 393 10.27 18.30 12.65
N TYR A 394 10.01 19.57 12.30
CA TYR A 394 8.98 20.37 12.96
C TYR A 394 7.60 19.68 12.97
N TYR A 395 7.25 19.00 11.87
CA TYR A 395 6.01 18.24 11.78
C TYR A 395 5.93 17.12 12.83
N GLU A 396 7.03 16.38 13.01
CA GLU A 396 7.09 15.28 13.97
C GLU A 396 7.02 15.81 15.42
N VAL A 397 7.65 16.96 15.69
CA VAL A 397 7.57 17.66 16.98
C VAL A 397 6.13 18.09 17.28
N GLN A 398 5.45 18.77 16.35
CA GLN A 398 4.05 19.17 16.52
C GLN A 398 3.13 17.96 16.72
N LYS A 399 3.39 16.86 16.00
CA LYS A 399 2.63 15.63 16.14
C LYS A 399 2.80 15.02 17.52
N PHE A 400 4.02 14.99 18.05
CA PHE A 400 4.30 14.59 19.42
C PHE A 400 3.54 15.46 20.42
N GLU A 401 3.64 16.78 20.31
CA GLU A 401 2.98 17.72 21.23
C GLU A 401 1.45 17.57 21.22
N SER A 402 0.87 17.44 20.03
CA SER A 402 -0.58 17.20 19.88
C SER A 402 -0.99 15.87 20.50
N SER A 403 -0.19 14.82 20.31
CA SER A 403 -0.44 13.51 20.91
C SER A 403 -0.30 13.54 22.43
N ALA A 404 0.71 14.25 22.94
CA ALA A 404 0.95 14.42 24.36
C ALA A 404 -0.20 15.17 25.03
N ALA A 405 -0.65 16.26 24.42
CA ALA A 405 -1.81 17.02 24.90
C ALA A 405 -3.08 16.17 24.94
N ALA A 406 -3.34 15.37 23.90
CA ALA A 406 -4.50 14.49 23.85
C ALA A 406 -4.49 13.38 24.91
N VAL A 407 -3.33 12.79 25.18
CA VAL A 407 -3.18 11.77 26.24
C VAL A 407 -3.32 12.37 27.62
N GLN A 408 -2.75 13.56 27.83
CA GLN A 408 -2.83 14.23 29.12
C GLN A 408 -4.28 14.62 29.44
N GLY A 409 -5.02 15.11 28.43
CA GLY A 409 -6.41 15.51 28.54
C GLY A 409 -6.61 16.73 29.44
N VAL A 410 -7.87 17.02 29.75
CA VAL A 410 -8.28 18.09 30.68
C VAL A 410 -8.62 17.58 32.08
N ASP A 411 -8.72 16.26 32.25
CA ASP A 411 -9.12 15.64 33.51
C ASP A 411 -7.98 15.63 34.54
N LEU A 412 -8.36 15.80 35.81
CA LEU A 412 -7.42 15.68 36.92
C LEU A 412 -6.91 14.22 37.01
N PRO A 413 -5.60 14.01 37.20
CA PRO A 413 -5.01 12.69 37.26
C PRO A 413 -5.34 11.94 38.55
N GLY A 414 -5.90 10.73 38.41
CA GLY A 414 -5.97 9.73 39.49
C GLY A 414 -7.03 10.02 40.56
N ASP A 415 -6.90 9.34 41.70
CA ASP A 415 -7.74 9.59 42.88
C ASP A 415 -7.19 10.79 43.67
N ILE A 416 -7.88 11.91 43.58
CA ILE A 416 -7.54 13.19 44.23
C ILE A 416 -8.19 13.34 45.62
N SER A 417 -8.81 12.29 46.17
CA SER A 417 -9.54 12.34 47.45
C SER A 417 -8.71 12.87 48.62
N ASN A 418 -7.39 12.65 48.61
CA ASN A 418 -6.44 13.13 49.62
C ASN A 418 -5.52 14.26 49.10
N SER A 419 -5.90 14.96 48.03
CA SER A 419 -5.11 16.03 47.45
C SER A 419 -5.82 17.38 47.55
N PHE A 420 -5.05 18.43 47.81
CA PHE A 420 -5.51 19.80 47.64
C PHE A 420 -5.39 20.18 46.16
N VAL A 421 -6.52 20.57 45.54
CA VAL A 421 -6.57 21.02 44.15
C VAL A 421 -6.93 22.51 44.11
N GLN A 422 -6.09 23.32 43.47
CA GLN A 422 -6.33 24.74 43.24
C GLN A 422 -6.43 25.01 41.73
N PHE A 423 -7.56 25.56 41.31
CA PHE A 423 -7.71 26.07 39.96
C PHE A 423 -7.30 27.54 39.91
N VAL A 424 -6.44 27.89 38.95
CA VAL A 424 -6.01 29.25 38.68
C VAL A 424 -6.38 29.56 37.23
N ALA A 425 -7.21 30.57 37.03
CA ALA A 425 -7.61 31.04 35.71
C ALA A 425 -6.92 32.38 35.43
N ASP A 426 -6.27 32.49 34.28
CA ASP A 426 -5.63 33.72 33.81
C ASP A 426 -5.73 33.83 32.28
N ASN A 427 -5.38 34.98 31.72
CA ASN A 427 -5.31 35.18 30.29
C ASN A 427 -4.13 34.39 29.69
N VAL A 428 -4.39 33.70 28.58
CA VAL A 428 -3.37 33.10 27.71
C VAL A 428 -3.26 33.96 26.47
N ASP A 429 -2.18 34.73 26.45
CA ASP A 429 -1.91 35.74 25.47
C ASP A 429 -0.71 35.31 24.61
N HIS A 430 -0.91 35.11 23.30
CA HIS A 430 0.19 34.92 22.34
C HIS A 430 0.27 36.04 21.33
N ASN A 431 1.50 36.45 21.01
CA ASN A 431 1.84 37.47 20.03
C ASN A 431 1.14 38.83 20.25
N THR A 432 0.86 39.24 21.49
CA THR A 432 0.11 40.47 21.81
C THR A 432 0.70 41.78 21.30
N ARG A 433 1.93 41.76 20.76
CA ARG A 433 2.64 42.93 20.25
C ARG A 433 2.86 42.84 18.74
N THR A 434 1.81 42.63 17.97
CA THR A 434 1.87 42.83 16.51
C THR A 434 1.49 44.28 16.16
N ILE A 435 2.19 44.87 15.19
CA ILE A 435 1.98 46.27 14.75
C ILE A 435 0.57 46.46 14.18
N ASP A 436 0.01 45.41 13.57
CA ASP A 436 -1.29 45.40 12.90
C ASP A 436 -2.40 44.72 13.72
N GLY A 437 -2.11 44.21 14.91
CA GLY A 437 -3.04 43.43 15.73
C GLY A 437 -3.42 42.06 15.16
N LEU A 438 -2.82 41.63 14.03
CA LEU A 438 -3.11 40.33 13.40
C LEU A 438 -2.24 39.22 14.01
N ASN A 439 -2.71 37.96 13.89
CA ASN A 439 -2.06 36.75 14.42
C ASN A 439 -1.78 36.79 15.93
N THR A 440 -2.61 37.53 16.67
CA THR A 440 -2.66 37.50 18.13
C THR A 440 -3.64 36.42 18.59
N PHE A 441 -3.37 35.82 19.74
CA PHE A 441 -4.31 34.95 20.42
C PHE A 441 -4.55 35.51 21.82
N HIS A 442 -5.83 35.72 22.13
CA HIS A 442 -6.29 36.08 23.46
C HIS A 442 -7.29 35.02 23.90
N GLY A 443 -6.93 34.25 24.92
CA GLY A 443 -7.77 33.21 25.49
C GLY A 443 -7.72 33.24 27.01
N MET A 444 -8.53 32.40 27.64
CA MET A 444 -8.44 32.12 29.07
C MET A 444 -7.85 30.74 29.25
N GLY A 445 -6.78 30.64 30.03
CA GLY A 445 -6.19 29.39 30.46
C GLY A 445 -6.58 29.10 31.90
N ILE A 446 -6.93 27.84 32.17
CA ILE A 446 -7.16 27.36 33.52
C ILE A 446 -6.12 26.29 33.80
N ILE A 447 -5.36 26.45 34.87
CA ILE A 447 -4.43 25.44 35.37
C ILE A 447 -4.96 24.87 36.67
N ALA A 448 -4.73 23.58 36.90
CA ALA A 448 -5.03 22.91 38.17
C ALA A 448 -3.72 22.51 38.86
N GLY A 449 -3.43 23.12 40.01
CA GLY A 449 -2.33 22.74 40.88
C GLY A 449 -2.78 21.67 41.89
N ILE A 450 -2.06 20.55 41.97
CA ILE A 450 -2.39 19.42 42.85
C ILE A 450 -1.26 19.25 43.88
N THR A 451 -1.61 19.22 45.16
CA THR A 451 -0.66 19.02 46.28
C THR A 451 -1.13 17.89 47.21
N PRO A 452 -0.28 16.90 47.53
CA PRO A 452 1.07 16.68 47.00
C PRO A 452 1.06 16.32 45.50
N GLY A 453 2.12 16.68 44.79
CA GLY A 453 2.20 16.48 43.34
C GLY A 453 2.14 15.01 42.94
N THR A 454 1.35 14.71 41.90
CA THR A 454 1.21 13.36 41.32
C THR A 454 2.10 13.19 40.10
N LYS A 455 2.85 12.09 39.99
CA LYS A 455 3.57 11.73 38.76
C LYS A 455 2.70 10.85 37.87
N ARG A 456 2.52 11.26 36.61
CA ARG A 456 1.85 10.44 35.58
C ARG A 456 2.89 10.06 34.52
N THR A 457 3.13 8.77 34.35
CA THR A 457 3.87 8.23 33.21
C THR A 457 2.90 7.43 32.36
N GLN A 458 2.41 8.05 31.30
CA GLN A 458 1.60 7.37 30.28
C GLN A 458 2.35 7.34 28.96
N PRO A 459 2.33 6.21 28.23
CA PRO A 459 2.91 6.14 26.90
C PRO A 459 2.16 7.07 25.95
N ILE A 460 2.89 7.88 25.20
CA ILE A 460 2.29 8.82 24.24
C ILE A 460 2.18 8.10 22.89
N PRO A 461 0.97 7.75 22.41
CA PRO A 461 0.81 7.08 21.14
C PRO A 461 1.08 8.07 20.01
N ARG A 462 1.67 7.59 18.92
CA ARG A 462 1.96 8.40 17.74
C ARG A 462 0.74 8.50 16.83
N ILE A 463 -0.21 9.35 17.21
CA ILE A 463 -1.47 9.58 16.50
C ILE A 463 -1.43 10.95 15.83
N ALA A 464 -2.05 11.07 14.66
CA ALA A 464 -2.28 12.37 14.06
C ALA A 464 -3.68 12.81 14.46
N PHE A 465 -3.79 13.88 15.23
CA PHE A 465 -5.05 14.51 15.56
C PHE A 465 -5.35 15.61 14.54
N SER A 466 -6.60 15.72 14.10
CA SER A 466 -7.06 16.89 13.37
C SER A 466 -7.18 18.10 14.32
N THR A 467 -7.13 19.30 13.75
CA THR A 467 -7.33 20.52 14.54
C THR A 467 -8.69 20.53 15.25
N ASP A 468 -9.72 19.94 14.66
CA ASP A 468 -11.06 19.87 15.24
C ASP A 468 -11.13 18.86 16.39
N GLU A 469 -10.43 17.72 16.29
CA GLU A 469 -10.29 16.76 17.39
C GLU A 469 -9.57 17.39 18.59
N ILE A 470 -8.48 18.13 18.35
CA ILE A 470 -7.75 18.85 19.42
C ILE A 470 -8.66 19.90 20.06
N LYS A 471 -9.40 20.67 19.26
CA LYS A 471 -10.36 21.66 19.77
C LYS A 471 -11.47 21.00 20.59
N ALA A 472 -11.96 19.84 20.18
CA ALA A 472 -12.97 19.11 20.91
C ALA A 472 -12.45 18.60 22.27
N LEU A 473 -11.20 18.12 22.31
CA LEU A 473 -10.54 17.69 23.56
C LEU A 473 -10.37 18.84 24.57
N ALA A 474 -10.15 20.07 24.09
CA ALA A 474 -9.97 21.24 24.95
C ALA A 474 -11.29 21.88 25.44
N LYS A 475 -12.45 21.36 25.04
CA LYS A 475 -13.74 21.91 25.51
C LYS A 475 -14.00 21.51 26.96
N ILE A 476 -14.02 22.51 27.83
CA ILE A 476 -14.49 22.36 29.21
C ILE A 476 -16.00 22.61 29.22
N GLU A 477 -16.78 21.66 29.75
CA GLU A 477 -18.21 21.84 29.94
C GLU A 477 -18.45 22.81 31.11
N ILE A 478 -18.81 24.06 30.78
CA ILE A 478 -19.08 25.09 31.78
C ILE A 478 -20.48 24.83 32.36
N THR A 479 -20.52 24.33 33.60
CA THR A 479 -21.74 24.26 34.39
C THR A 479 -21.91 25.54 35.19
N TYR A 480 -22.89 26.35 34.80
CA TYR A 480 -23.23 27.54 35.55
C TYR A 480 -23.93 27.14 36.85
N TYR A 481 -23.34 27.52 37.98
CA TYR A 481 -23.99 27.37 39.27
C TYR A 481 -25.32 28.13 39.28
N LYS A 482 -26.42 27.39 39.47
CA LYS A 482 -27.74 27.97 39.72
C LYS A 482 -27.99 27.91 41.23
N PRO A 483 -28.00 29.05 41.94
CA PRO A 483 -28.29 29.04 43.37
C PRO A 483 -29.69 28.48 43.62
N GLN A 484 -29.79 27.49 44.50
CA GLN A 484 -31.08 26.93 44.94
C GLN A 484 -31.84 27.87 45.92
N SER A 485 -31.23 28.98 46.34
CA SER A 485 -31.90 30.04 47.12
C SER A 485 -31.10 31.36 47.07
N ASP A 486 -31.76 32.50 47.25
CA ASP A 486 -31.21 33.87 47.31
C ASP A 486 -30.18 34.13 48.43
N ARG A 487 -29.70 33.09 49.11
CA ARG A 487 -28.68 33.19 50.15
C ARG A 487 -27.48 32.34 49.76
N MET A 488 -26.52 32.96 49.08
CA MET A 488 -25.15 32.47 49.18
C MET A 488 -24.78 32.48 50.66
N ALA A 489 -24.30 31.36 51.19
CA ALA A 489 -23.77 31.32 52.55
C ALA A 489 -22.70 32.42 52.66
N GLU A 490 -22.90 33.35 53.58
CA GLU A 490 -21.99 34.47 53.80
C GLU A 490 -20.61 33.88 54.12
N LEU A 491 -19.63 34.10 53.24
CA LEU A 491 -18.24 33.68 53.46
C LEU A 491 -17.67 34.49 54.62
N SER A 492 -17.85 34.01 55.84
CA SER A 492 -17.25 34.60 57.03
C SER A 492 -15.82 34.12 57.17
N TYR A 493 -14.86 34.99 56.86
CA TYR A 493 -13.46 34.75 57.17
C TYR A 493 -13.24 34.99 58.67
N ALA A 494 -12.54 34.07 59.35
CA ALA A 494 -12.08 34.34 60.70
C ALA A 494 -11.10 35.51 60.67
N GLU A 495 -11.20 36.42 61.63
CA GLU A 495 -10.29 37.54 61.77
C GLU A 495 -8.85 37.00 61.85
N LEU A 496 -8.02 37.35 60.86
CA LEU A 496 -6.62 36.92 60.83
C LEU A 496 -5.95 37.46 62.10
N LYS A 497 -5.44 36.56 62.94
CA LYS A 497 -4.61 36.98 64.07
C LYS A 497 -3.45 37.80 63.52
N ASN A 498 -3.30 39.00 64.05
CA ASN A 498 -2.24 39.92 63.66
C ASN A 498 -0.89 39.32 64.10
N ILE A 499 -0.28 38.52 63.23
CA ILE A 499 1.05 37.96 63.46
C ILE A 499 2.03 39.07 63.08
N ASN A 500 2.48 39.83 64.08
CA ASN A 500 3.62 40.73 63.94
C ASN A 500 4.89 39.90 63.78
N THR A 501 5.10 39.32 62.61
CA THR A 501 6.39 38.76 62.23
C THR A 501 7.32 39.89 61.86
N LEU A 502 8.43 40.01 62.59
CA LEU A 502 9.53 40.90 62.24
C LEU A 502 10.02 40.51 60.84
N ASP A 503 9.86 41.40 59.87
CA ASP A 503 10.40 41.18 58.53
C ASP A 503 11.93 41.13 58.63
N LYS A 504 12.52 39.94 58.44
CA LYS A 504 13.97 39.74 58.42
C LYS A 504 14.55 39.86 57.01
N THR A 505 13.71 40.11 55.99
CA THR A 505 14.15 40.19 54.58
C THR A 505 14.82 41.51 54.23
N PHE A 506 14.78 42.53 55.10
CA PHE A 506 15.57 43.76 54.93
C PHE A 506 17.10 43.55 54.91
N ARG A 507 17.58 42.34 55.24
CA ARG A 507 19.00 41.93 55.17
C ARG A 507 19.33 41.01 53.98
N LEU A 508 18.35 40.72 53.13
CA LEU A 508 18.61 39.98 51.90
C LEU A 508 19.00 40.99 50.82
N ASP A 509 20.31 41.20 50.65
CA ASP A 509 20.85 41.82 49.45
C ASP A 509 20.46 40.95 48.25
N LEU A 510 19.38 41.34 47.56
CA LEU A 510 19.03 40.80 46.26
C LEU A 510 20.06 41.35 45.25
N PRO A 511 20.85 40.50 44.57
CA PRO A 511 21.75 40.97 43.52
C PRO A 511 20.91 41.35 42.30
N PHE A 512 20.46 42.60 42.26
CA PHE A 512 20.05 43.25 41.02
C PHE A 512 21.30 43.57 40.21
N GLY A 513 21.58 42.75 39.22
CA GLY A 513 22.44 43.08 38.07
C GLY A 513 21.59 42.97 36.81
N LEU A 514 21.15 44.14 36.32
CA LEU A 514 20.62 44.33 34.97
C LEU A 514 21.69 44.06 33.91
#